data_AF-A0A658IDG0-F1
#
_entry.id   AF-A0A658IDG0-F1
#
_cell.length_a   1.000
_cell.length_b   1.000
_cell.length_c   1.000
_cell.angle_alpha   90.00
_cell.angle_beta   90.00
_cell.angle_gamma   90.00
#
_symmetry.space_group_name_H-M   'P 1'
#
loop_
_entity.id
_entity.type
_entity.pdbx_description
1 polymer ?
#
loop_
_entity_poly.entity_id
_entity_poly.type
_entity_poly.pdbx_seq_one_letter_code
_entity_poly.pdbx_strand_id
1 'polypeptide(L)'
;MLSVPLTQLMPDMTLPKINDCVNGQEKLTHTDIYEYAWWYYGTPEYGQLLKQIYSQRPRNSIDALFYGKTLPSTSLLPPQETLHTAESGLTIIRNKPGRAICIKHTPYGGEHDHYDRLGLTVFNNGRALFPDPGTTGYGAPLHYGYYKNSFSHNTLCINGKNQAPANPYV
;
A
#
# COMPACT_ATOMS: atom_id res chain seq x y z
N MET A 1 5.25 8.50 -11.46
CA MET A 1 4.21 7.58 -10.97
C MET A 1 4.78 6.29 -10.40
N LEU A 2 5.64 5.56 -11.15
CA LEU A 2 6.12 4.22 -10.75
C LEU A 2 6.94 4.15 -9.45
N SER A 3 7.55 5.24 -9.00
CA SER A 3 8.25 5.29 -7.71
C SER A 3 7.30 5.47 -6.51
N VAL A 4 6.07 5.94 -6.74
CA VAL A 4 5.14 6.27 -5.64
C VAL A 4 4.80 5.05 -4.78
N PRO A 5 4.48 3.86 -5.35
CA PRO A 5 4.26 2.67 -4.53
C PRO A 5 5.45 2.32 -3.63
N LEU A 6 6.69 2.56 -4.10
CA LEU A 6 7.90 2.22 -3.35
C LEU A 6 8.08 3.11 -2.12
N THR A 7 7.71 4.40 -2.21
CA THR A 7 7.80 5.32 -1.06
C THR A 7 6.71 5.05 -0.01
N GLN A 8 5.61 4.42 -0.42
CA GLN A 8 4.47 4.12 0.43
C GLN A 8 4.57 2.76 1.13
N LEU A 9 5.59 1.95 0.84
CA LEU A 9 5.75 0.63 1.46
C LEU A 9 5.76 0.72 3.00
N MET A 10 4.96 -0.15 3.61
CA MET A 10 4.92 -0.40 5.03
C MET A 10 6.11 -1.28 5.45
N PRO A 11 6.41 -1.40 6.77
CA PRO A 11 7.59 -2.12 7.23
C PRO A 11 7.69 -3.60 6.83
N ASP A 12 6.58 -4.23 6.44
CA ASP A 12 6.50 -5.61 5.94
C ASP A 12 6.57 -5.72 4.41
N MET A 13 6.90 -4.63 3.70
CA MET A 13 6.99 -4.54 2.24
C MET A 13 5.65 -4.66 1.51
N THR A 14 4.52 -4.45 2.19
CA THR A 14 3.23 -4.24 1.52
C THR A 14 2.90 -2.76 1.37
N LEU A 15 1.97 -2.44 0.49
CA LEU A 15 1.30 -1.15 0.46
C LEU A 15 0.32 -1.03 1.64
N PRO A 16 -0.07 0.19 2.05
CA PRO A 16 -1.17 0.39 2.97
C PRO A 16 -2.45 -0.21 2.37
N LYS A 17 -3.14 -1.07 3.14
CA LYS A 17 -4.35 -1.78 2.70
C LYS A 17 -5.60 -0.90 2.80
N ILE A 18 -5.55 0.29 2.21
CA ILE A 18 -6.65 1.26 2.25
C ILE A 18 -7.72 0.91 1.22
N ASN A 19 -8.97 1.34 1.48
CA ASN A 19 -10.07 1.22 0.52
C ASN A 19 -10.33 -0.23 0.09
N ASP A 20 -10.92 -0.41 -1.08
CA ASP A 20 -11.06 -1.72 -1.70
C ASP A 20 -9.72 -2.34 -2.09
N CYS A 21 -9.09 -2.95 -1.09
CA CYS A 21 -7.90 -3.76 -1.21
C CYS A 21 -8.20 -5.14 -0.63
N VAL A 22 -8.39 -6.13 -1.50
CA VAL A 22 -8.54 -7.53 -1.09
C VAL A 22 -7.18 -8.05 -0.64
N ASN A 23 -7.17 -8.96 0.34
CA ASN A 23 -5.94 -9.55 0.83
C ASN A 23 -5.08 -10.15 -0.30
N GLY A 24 -3.82 -9.74 -0.38
CA GLY A 24 -2.88 -10.06 -1.45
C GLY A 24 -2.67 -8.93 -2.46
N GLN A 25 -3.64 -8.02 -2.65
CA GLN A 25 -3.49 -6.88 -3.57
C GLN A 25 -2.53 -5.82 -3.03
N GLU A 26 -2.32 -5.77 -1.72
CA GLU A 26 -1.34 -4.89 -1.10
C GLU A 26 0.11 -5.25 -1.44
N LYS A 27 0.37 -6.46 -1.95
CA LYS A 27 1.72 -6.94 -2.24
C LYS A 27 2.24 -6.31 -3.53
N LEU A 28 3.43 -5.72 -3.46
CA LEU A 28 4.08 -5.14 -4.62
C LEU A 28 4.85 -6.21 -5.44
N THR A 29 4.12 -7.03 -6.20
CA THR A 29 4.67 -8.17 -6.96
C THR A 29 4.60 -8.03 -8.49
N HIS A 30 4.37 -6.81 -8.98
CA HIS A 30 4.11 -6.47 -10.38
C HIS A 30 5.38 -6.48 -11.27
N THR A 31 5.95 -7.67 -11.50
CA THR A 31 7.15 -7.83 -12.35
C THR A 31 6.91 -7.41 -13.80
N ASP A 32 5.69 -7.54 -14.28
CA ASP A 32 5.21 -7.04 -15.58
C ASP A 32 5.47 -5.55 -15.76
N ILE A 33 5.24 -4.76 -14.71
CA ILE A 33 5.49 -3.31 -14.73
C ILE A 33 6.98 -3.01 -14.51
N TYR A 34 7.59 -3.64 -13.50
CA TYR A 34 8.93 -3.24 -13.05
C TYR A 34 10.08 -3.76 -13.91
N GLU A 35 9.91 -4.85 -14.66
CA GLU A 35 10.92 -5.30 -15.65
C GLU A 35 11.12 -4.23 -16.73
N TYR A 36 10.03 -3.76 -17.34
CA TYR A 36 10.08 -2.66 -18.30
C TYR A 36 10.63 -1.37 -17.66
N ALA A 37 10.17 -1.03 -16.45
CA ALA A 37 10.60 0.18 -15.77
C ALA A 37 12.11 0.17 -15.47
N TRP A 38 12.66 -0.96 -15.01
CA TRP A 38 14.09 -1.11 -14.75
C TRP A 38 14.92 -1.03 -16.03
N TRP A 39 14.45 -1.69 -17.09
CA TRP A 39 15.09 -1.65 -18.40
C TRP A 39 15.15 -0.23 -18.97
N TYR A 40 14.02 0.47 -18.99
CA TYR A 40 13.87 1.77 -19.62
C TYR A 40 14.46 2.92 -18.78
N TYR A 41 14.09 3.02 -17.49
CA TYR A 41 14.49 4.15 -16.64
C TYR A 41 15.82 3.93 -15.93
N GLY A 42 16.20 2.67 -15.66
CA GLY A 42 17.43 2.38 -14.92
C GLY A 42 17.45 2.90 -13.48
N THR A 43 16.29 3.17 -12.87
CA THR A 43 16.16 3.56 -11.46
C THR A 43 16.50 2.38 -10.54
N PRO A 44 17.56 2.47 -9.70
CA PRO A 44 18.07 1.34 -8.93
C PRO A 44 17.02 0.59 -8.09
N GLU A 45 16.09 1.32 -7.50
CA GLU A 45 15.04 0.79 -6.63
C GLU A 45 14.10 -0.17 -7.37
N TYR A 46 13.88 0.02 -8.68
CA TYR A 46 13.09 -0.92 -9.48
C TYR A 46 13.83 -2.25 -9.64
N GLY A 47 15.14 -2.21 -9.91
CA GLY A 47 15.98 -3.41 -9.98
C GLY A 47 16.07 -4.13 -8.63
N GLN A 48 16.18 -3.36 -7.54
CA GLN A 48 16.17 -3.89 -6.16
C GLN A 48 14.82 -4.51 -5.77
N LEU A 49 13.71 -3.95 -6.23
CA LEU A 49 12.37 -4.53 -6.07
C LEU A 49 12.27 -5.86 -6.82
N LEU A 50 12.69 -5.89 -8.10
CA LEU A 50 12.73 -7.13 -8.88
C LEU A 50 13.62 -8.18 -8.21
N LYS A 51 14.80 -7.80 -7.71
CA LYS A 51 15.69 -8.68 -6.95
C LYS A 51 14.98 -9.26 -5.72
N GLN A 52 14.24 -8.46 -4.99
CA GLN A 52 13.45 -8.90 -3.85
C GLN A 52 12.35 -9.89 -4.28
N ILE A 53 11.60 -9.60 -5.33
CA ILE A 53 10.53 -10.48 -5.83
C ILE A 53 11.11 -11.83 -6.30
N TYR A 54 12.19 -11.81 -7.08
CA TYR A 54 12.83 -13.02 -7.60
C TYR A 54 13.68 -13.78 -6.59
N SER A 55 13.84 -13.26 -5.36
CA SER A 55 14.36 -14.08 -4.26
C SER A 55 13.39 -15.19 -3.85
N GLN A 56 12.09 -15.03 -4.17
CA GLN A 56 11.02 -15.95 -3.78
C GLN A 56 10.48 -16.78 -4.94
N ARG A 57 10.84 -16.46 -6.19
CA ARG A 57 10.37 -17.16 -7.39
C ARG A 57 11.35 -17.00 -8.57
N PRO A 58 11.39 -17.93 -9.54
CA PRO A 58 12.28 -17.80 -10.69
C PRO A 58 11.97 -16.57 -11.55
N ARG A 59 13.02 -16.00 -12.17
CA ARG A 59 12.93 -14.93 -13.17
C ARG A 59 12.80 -15.54 -14.57
N ASN A 60 11.60 -16.00 -14.91
CA ASN A 60 11.29 -16.69 -16.17
C ASN A 60 9.99 -16.19 -16.83
N SER A 61 9.54 -14.97 -16.50
CA SER A 61 8.39 -14.33 -17.13
C SER A 61 8.71 -13.84 -18.55
N ILE A 62 7.68 -13.59 -19.35
CA ILE A 62 7.82 -13.00 -20.67
C ILE A 62 8.41 -11.58 -20.61
N ASP A 63 8.12 -10.82 -19.54
CA ASP A 63 8.67 -9.49 -19.33
C ASP A 63 10.18 -9.54 -19.01
N ALA A 64 10.60 -10.53 -18.23
CA ALA A 64 12.02 -10.78 -17.99
C ALA A 64 12.76 -11.23 -19.27
N LEU A 65 12.08 -11.91 -20.19
CA LEU A 65 12.63 -12.26 -21.50
C LEU A 65 12.80 -11.02 -22.38
N PHE A 66 11.78 -10.16 -22.47
CA PHE A 66 11.82 -8.97 -23.35
C PHE A 66 12.66 -7.82 -22.80
N TYR A 67 12.63 -7.60 -21.49
CA TYR A 67 13.24 -6.43 -20.83
C TYR A 67 14.38 -6.82 -19.88
N GLY A 68 14.82 -8.08 -19.90
CA GLY A 68 15.82 -8.63 -19.00
C GLY A 68 17.12 -7.82 -18.97
N LYS A 69 17.29 -7.03 -17.91
CA LYS A 69 18.55 -6.35 -17.55
C LYS A 69 19.15 -6.95 -16.29
N THR A 70 20.47 -6.87 -16.13
CA THR A 70 21.15 -7.31 -14.89
C THR A 70 20.53 -6.65 -13.67
N LEU A 71 20.21 -7.44 -12.65
CA LEU A 71 19.64 -6.94 -11.40
C LEU A 71 20.76 -6.51 -10.44
N PRO A 72 20.51 -5.50 -9.58
CA PRO A 72 21.40 -5.15 -8.48
C PRO A 72 21.68 -6.35 -7.54
N SER A 73 22.79 -6.28 -6.81
CA SER A 73 23.15 -7.27 -5.80
C SER A 73 22.29 -7.17 -4.54
N THR A 74 21.77 -5.98 -4.24
CA THR A 74 20.95 -5.70 -3.06
C THR A 74 19.45 -5.77 -3.36
N SER A 75 18.68 -6.22 -2.38
CA SER A 75 17.20 -6.13 -2.39
C SER A 75 16.71 -4.77 -1.93
N LEU A 76 15.47 -4.44 -2.28
CA LEU A 76 14.80 -3.23 -1.79
C LEU A 76 14.57 -3.35 -0.28
N LEU A 77 14.83 -2.28 0.45
CA LEU A 77 14.52 -2.15 1.87
C LEU A 77 13.26 -1.29 2.05
N PRO A 78 12.49 -1.49 3.14
CA PRO A 78 11.36 -0.62 3.43
C PRO A 78 11.85 0.82 3.64
N PRO A 79 11.13 1.84 3.15
CA PRO A 79 11.46 3.23 3.39
C PRO A 79 11.54 3.52 4.89
N GLN A 80 12.47 4.39 5.29
CA GLN A 80 12.64 4.80 6.69
C GLN A 80 12.18 6.23 6.94
N GLU A 81 12.09 7.06 5.90
CA GLU A 81 11.68 8.44 6.00
C GLU A 81 10.18 8.59 6.24
N THR A 82 9.80 9.67 6.91
CA THR A 82 8.40 10.07 6.97
C THR A 82 7.94 10.56 5.59
N LEU A 83 6.78 10.10 5.15
CA LEU A 83 6.16 10.52 3.90
C LEU A 83 4.90 11.31 4.23
N HIS A 84 4.76 12.51 3.68
CA HIS A 84 3.51 13.24 3.65
C HIS A 84 3.17 13.57 2.20
N THR A 85 1.96 13.21 1.77
CA THR A 85 1.48 13.43 0.41
C THR A 85 0.09 14.02 0.49
N ALA A 86 0.01 15.35 0.53
CA ALA A 86 -1.25 16.09 0.66
C ALA A 86 -2.24 15.77 -0.49
N GLU A 87 -1.73 15.69 -1.72
CA GLU A 87 -2.53 15.42 -2.92
C GLU A 87 -3.23 14.06 -2.90
N SER A 88 -2.52 13.01 -2.46
CA SER A 88 -3.12 11.67 -2.33
C SER A 88 -3.79 11.46 -0.98
N GLY A 89 -3.65 12.39 -0.05
CA GLY A 89 -4.16 12.33 1.30
C GLY A 89 -3.61 11.16 2.13
N LEU A 90 -2.29 10.95 2.11
CA LEU A 90 -1.63 9.96 2.95
C LEU A 90 -0.49 10.57 3.75
N THR A 91 -0.31 10.09 4.98
CA THR A 91 0.89 10.37 5.77
C THR A 91 1.37 9.11 6.45
N ILE A 92 2.63 8.76 6.21
CA ILE A 92 3.29 7.60 6.81
C ILE A 92 4.44 8.11 7.65
N ILE A 93 4.24 8.09 8.97
CA ILE A 93 5.26 8.50 9.94
C ILE A 93 6.10 7.27 10.27
N ARG A 94 7.41 7.38 10.11
CA ARG A 94 8.38 6.32 10.39
C ARG A 94 9.46 6.89 11.29
N ASN A 95 9.68 6.26 12.44
CA ASN A 95 10.62 6.75 13.44
C ASN A 95 11.74 5.76 13.79
N LYS A 96 11.57 4.47 13.52
CA LYS A 96 12.57 3.41 13.65
C LYS A 96 12.26 2.29 12.65
N PRO A 97 13.27 1.50 12.23
CA PRO A 97 13.02 0.30 11.44
C PRO A 97 11.95 -0.59 12.06
N GLY A 98 11.02 -1.10 11.24
CA GLY A 98 9.91 -1.93 11.72
C GLY A 98 8.71 -1.17 12.32
N ARG A 99 8.80 0.17 12.47
CA ARG A 99 7.74 1.01 13.06
C ARG A 99 7.22 2.03 12.05
N ALA A 100 5.90 2.04 11.88
CA ALA A 100 5.23 3.04 11.06
C ALA A 100 3.81 3.33 11.57
N ILE A 101 3.33 4.54 11.32
CA ILE A 101 1.90 4.89 11.44
C ILE A 101 1.50 5.46 10.08
N CYS A 102 0.57 4.79 9.40
CA CYS A 102 -0.11 5.35 8.23
C CYS A 102 -1.41 6.02 8.68
N ILE A 103 -1.58 7.27 8.29
CA ILE A 103 -2.77 8.08 8.53
C ILE A 103 -3.41 8.34 7.18
N LYS A 104 -4.66 7.91 7.04
CA LYS A 104 -5.46 8.11 5.84
C LYS A 104 -6.26 9.39 5.92
N HIS A 105 -5.96 10.36 5.07
CA HIS A 105 -6.70 11.61 4.89
C HIS A 105 -7.01 11.85 3.40
N THR A 106 -7.30 10.77 2.68
CA THR A 106 -7.58 10.77 1.23
C THR A 106 -8.82 11.62 0.92
N PRO A 107 -8.85 12.36 -0.21
CA PRO A 107 -10.09 12.91 -0.75
C PRO A 107 -11.11 11.80 -1.05
N TYR A 108 -12.40 12.16 -1.16
CA TYR A 108 -13.45 11.21 -1.54
C TYR A 108 -13.16 10.53 -2.88
N GLY A 109 -13.03 9.21 -2.84
CA GLY A 109 -12.58 8.37 -3.95
C GLY A 109 -13.68 7.65 -4.73
N GLY A 110 -14.96 7.87 -4.38
CA GLY A 110 -16.10 7.23 -5.04
C GLY A 110 -16.37 5.81 -4.54
N GLU A 111 -16.78 4.91 -5.44
CA GLU A 111 -17.31 3.59 -5.05
C GLU A 111 -16.33 2.72 -4.27
N HIS A 112 -15.05 2.76 -4.62
CA HIS A 112 -14.03 1.96 -3.93
C HIS A 112 -13.56 2.57 -2.61
N ASP A 113 -14.10 3.72 -2.22
CA ASP A 113 -13.76 4.42 -0.99
C ASP A 113 -14.53 3.88 0.22
N HIS A 114 -13.90 3.98 1.38
CA HIS A 114 -14.46 3.54 2.66
C HIS A 114 -14.77 4.76 3.56
N TYR A 115 -15.66 4.57 4.54
CA TYR A 115 -16.06 5.62 5.49
C TYR A 115 -15.06 5.74 6.65
N ASP A 116 -13.79 5.97 6.36
CA ASP A 116 -12.67 5.69 7.27
C ASP A 116 -11.64 6.83 7.39
N ARG A 117 -12.08 8.10 7.24
CA ARG A 117 -11.15 9.23 7.31
C ARG A 117 -10.45 9.31 8.65
N LEU A 118 -9.21 9.78 8.61
CA LEU A 118 -8.27 9.74 9.73
C LEU A 118 -8.03 8.33 10.28
N GLY A 119 -8.31 7.30 9.46
CA GLY A 119 -8.02 5.91 9.78
C GLY A 119 -6.53 5.69 9.99
N LEU A 120 -6.23 4.93 11.05
CA LEU A 120 -4.85 4.60 11.43
C LEU A 120 -4.52 3.15 11.06
N THR A 121 -3.37 2.96 10.41
CA THR A 121 -2.70 1.67 10.35
C THR A 121 -1.38 1.76 11.11
N VAL A 122 -1.21 0.96 12.17
CA VAL A 122 -0.04 1.04 13.06
C VAL A 122 0.79 -0.22 12.97
N PHE A 123 2.10 -0.05 12.77
CA PHE A 123 3.09 -1.12 12.69
C PHE A 123 4.11 -1.03 13.82
N ASN A 124 4.49 -2.18 14.35
CA ASN A 124 5.63 -2.34 15.24
C ASN A 124 6.34 -3.67 14.97
N ASN A 125 7.68 -3.67 15.02
CA ASN A 125 8.51 -4.84 14.71
C ASN A 125 8.12 -5.54 13.38
N GLY A 126 7.79 -4.76 12.35
CA GLY A 126 7.45 -5.29 11.03
C GLY A 126 6.07 -5.95 10.93
N ARG A 127 5.18 -5.74 11.91
CA ARG A 127 3.83 -6.32 11.92
C ARG A 127 2.78 -5.25 12.19
N ALA A 128 1.64 -5.33 11.51
CA ALA A 128 0.49 -4.48 11.79
C ALA A 128 -0.12 -4.85 13.16
N LEU A 129 -0.13 -3.88 14.09
CA LEU A 129 -0.83 -3.97 15.38
C LEU A 129 -2.30 -3.55 15.23
N PHE A 130 -2.52 -2.48 14.46
CA PHE A 130 -3.85 -2.01 14.07
C PHE A 130 -3.93 -2.08 12.54
N PRO A 131 -4.27 -3.24 11.97
CA PRO A 131 -4.41 -3.38 10.52
C PRO A 131 -5.68 -2.68 10.04
N ASP A 132 -5.68 -2.26 8.78
CA ASP A 132 -6.92 -2.04 8.04
C ASP A 132 -7.39 -3.38 7.46
N PRO A 133 -8.68 -3.74 7.59
CA PRO A 133 -9.19 -4.98 7.02
C PRO A 133 -9.17 -5.00 5.48
N GLY A 134 -9.11 -3.84 4.82
CA GLY A 134 -9.32 -3.69 3.38
C GLY A 134 -10.74 -4.08 3.00
N THR A 135 -10.89 -4.91 1.98
CA THR A 135 -12.22 -5.37 1.51
C THR A 135 -12.30 -6.87 1.31
N THR A 136 -13.50 -7.33 0.94
CA THR A 136 -13.78 -8.71 0.52
C THR A 136 -14.25 -8.73 -0.93
N GLY A 137 -14.51 -9.91 -1.49
CA GLY A 137 -15.06 -10.02 -2.85
C GLY A 137 -16.39 -9.29 -2.97
N TYR A 138 -16.60 -8.53 -4.05
CA TYR A 138 -17.74 -7.61 -4.18
C TYR A 138 -19.12 -8.28 -4.18
N GLY A 139 -19.20 -9.58 -4.49
CA GLY A 139 -20.43 -10.36 -4.38
C GLY A 139 -20.79 -10.78 -2.95
N ALA A 140 -19.88 -10.62 -1.98
CA ALA A 140 -20.15 -10.97 -0.60
C ALA A 140 -20.99 -9.87 0.09
N PRO A 141 -22.06 -10.20 0.81
CA PRO A 141 -22.88 -9.21 1.53
C PRO A 141 -22.07 -8.31 2.49
N LEU A 142 -20.96 -8.84 3.01
CA LEU A 142 -20.08 -8.12 3.92
C LEU A 142 -19.31 -6.98 3.27
N HIS A 143 -19.17 -6.93 1.93
CA HIS A 143 -18.50 -5.82 1.25
C HIS A 143 -19.14 -4.48 1.66
N TYR A 144 -20.46 -4.33 1.47
CA TYR A 144 -21.20 -3.16 1.96
C TYR A 144 -21.58 -3.27 3.45
N GLY A 145 -21.88 -4.48 3.94
CA GLY A 145 -22.40 -4.68 5.29
C GLY A 145 -21.37 -4.53 6.43
N TYR A 146 -20.08 -4.62 6.12
CA TYR A 146 -19.00 -4.57 7.11
C TYR A 146 -17.84 -3.70 6.62
N TYR A 147 -17.16 -4.12 5.56
CA TYR A 147 -15.81 -3.62 5.21
C TYR A 147 -15.74 -2.13 4.83
N LYS A 148 -16.82 -1.53 4.30
CA LYS A 148 -16.82 -0.10 3.96
C LYS A 148 -17.10 0.83 5.15
N ASN A 149 -17.55 0.30 6.29
CA ASN A 149 -18.21 1.09 7.34
C ASN A 149 -17.22 1.60 8.39
N SER A 150 -17.45 2.79 8.96
CA SER A 150 -16.50 3.40 9.92
C SER A 150 -16.15 2.51 11.11
N PHE A 151 -17.09 1.67 11.55
CA PHE A 151 -16.88 0.79 12.70
C PHE A 151 -15.87 -0.35 12.43
N SER A 152 -15.59 -0.70 11.18
CA SER A 152 -14.61 -1.73 10.83
C SER A 152 -13.17 -1.20 10.74
N HIS A 153 -12.97 0.12 10.85
CA HIS A 153 -11.66 0.75 10.74
C HIS A 153 -11.22 1.39 12.05
N ASN A 154 -9.91 1.63 12.18
CA ASN A 154 -9.31 2.32 13.32
C ASN A 154 -9.53 3.83 13.21
N THR A 155 -10.78 4.28 13.32
CA THR A 155 -11.19 5.69 13.24
C THR A 155 -12.35 5.99 14.19
N LEU A 156 -12.77 7.25 14.24
CA LEU A 156 -13.94 7.69 15.01
C LEU A 156 -15.25 7.25 14.34
N CYS A 157 -16.16 6.71 15.14
CA CYS A 157 -17.54 6.42 14.78
C CYS A 157 -18.47 7.11 15.78
N ILE A 158 -19.35 8.01 15.32
CA ILE A 158 -20.23 8.80 16.18
C ILE A 158 -21.63 8.16 16.14
N ASN A 159 -22.14 7.77 17.31
CA ASN A 159 -23.47 7.15 17.46
C ASN A 159 -23.68 5.92 16.55
N GLY A 160 -22.62 5.14 16.29
CA GLY A 160 -22.69 3.94 15.44
C GLY A 160 -22.94 4.23 13.96
N LYS A 161 -22.76 5.47 13.50
CA LYS A 161 -22.99 5.87 12.11
C LYS A 161 -21.69 6.03 11.35
N ASN A 162 -21.76 5.75 10.04
CA ASN A 162 -20.68 6.02 9.13
C ASN A 162 -20.37 7.52 9.04
N GLN A 163 -19.10 7.84 8.87
CA GLN A 163 -18.65 9.16 8.44
C GLN A 163 -19.26 9.49 7.07
N ALA A 164 -19.60 10.77 6.86
CA ALA A 164 -20.02 11.21 5.53
C ALA A 164 -18.82 11.27 4.58
N PRO A 165 -19.04 11.08 3.26
CA PRO A 165 -18.04 11.42 2.24
C PRO A 165 -17.51 12.84 2.46
N ALA A 166 -16.19 12.99 2.47
CA ALA A 166 -15.55 14.28 2.73
C ALA A 166 -14.22 14.42 1.97
N ASN A 167 -13.91 15.66 1.61
CA ASN A 167 -12.59 16.07 1.13
C ASN A 167 -11.89 16.82 2.27
N PRO A 168 -10.85 16.23 2.88
CA PRO A 168 -10.14 16.88 3.98
C PRO A 168 -9.42 18.15 3.54
N TYR A 169 -9.37 19.14 4.43
CA TYR A 169 -8.44 20.27 4.33
C TYR A 169 -7.21 19.89 5.15
N VAL A 170 -6.06 19.76 4.49
CA VAL A 170 -4.81 19.21 5.07
C VAL A 170 -3.68 20.21 4.92
#